data_AF-A0A392UGA7-F1
#
_entry.id   AF-A0A392UGA7-F1
#
_cell.length_a   1.000
_cell.length_b   1.000
_cell.length_c   1.000
_cell.angle_alpha   90.00
_cell.angle_beta   90.00
_cell.angle_gamma   90.00
#
_symmetry.space_group_name_H-M   'P 1'
#
loop_
_entity.id
_entity.type
_entity.pdbx_description
1 polymer ?
#
loop_
_entity_poly.entity_id
_entity_poly.type
_entity_poly.pdbx_seq_one_letter_code
_entity_poly.pdbx_strand_id
1 'polypeptide(L)' 'RTTKYVLRGMNSIVLRTRHNMDGTICTIKTYANKEKPPKEQMYLTDGWYKLTKANDIRKGDKLQFQVSDPPDVLVVDIV' A
#
# COMPACT_ATOMS: atom_id res chain seq x y z
N ARG A 1 2.19 18.51 8.44
CA ARG A 1 1.49 17.23 8.20
C ARG A 1 2.52 16.12 8.42
N THR A 2 2.42 15.33 9.51
CA THR A 2 3.37 14.23 9.76
C THR A 2 3.09 13.07 8.80
N THR A 3 4.14 12.43 8.30
CA THR A 3 4.09 11.29 7.35
C THR A 3 3.18 10.14 7.83
N LYS A 4 2.96 10.02 9.14
CA LYS A 4 2.07 9.04 9.77
C LYS A 4 0.61 9.06 9.31
N TYR A 5 0.11 10.15 8.73
CA TYR A 5 -1.31 10.30 8.40
C TYR A 5 -1.58 10.52 6.91
N VAL A 6 -0.58 10.30 6.05
CA VAL A 6 -0.69 10.65 4.62
C VAL A 6 -1.81 9.87 3.92
N LEU A 7 -1.98 8.59 4.28
CA LEU A 7 -2.99 7.71 3.70
C LEU A 7 -4.30 7.61 4.52
N ARG A 8 -4.40 8.36 5.63
CA ARG A 8 -5.58 8.25 6.52
C ARG A 8 -6.81 8.85 5.83
N GLY A 9 -7.90 8.08 5.79
CA GLY A 9 -9.15 8.46 5.14
C GLY A 9 -9.21 8.17 3.64
N MET A 10 -8.13 7.61 3.07
CA MET A 10 -8.12 7.18 1.67
C MET A 10 -8.70 5.77 1.53
N ASN A 11 -9.57 5.56 0.55
CA ASN A 11 -10.15 4.26 0.25
C ASN A 11 -9.35 3.48 -0.81
N SER A 12 -8.55 4.19 -1.60
CA SER A 12 -7.70 3.61 -2.64
C SER A 12 -6.47 4.46 -2.91
N ILE A 13 -5.44 3.82 -3.42
CA ILE A 13 -4.21 4.45 -3.94
C ILE A 13 -3.83 3.82 -5.28
N VAL A 14 -3.14 4.59 -6.11
CA VAL A 14 -2.52 4.09 -7.34
C VAL A 14 -1.11 3.64 -7.04
N LEU A 15 -0.76 2.39 -7.38
CA LEU A 15 0.61 1.91 -7.32
C LEU A 15 1.33 2.23 -8.62
N ARG A 16 2.48 2.90 -8.51
CA ARG A 16 3.40 3.11 -9.63
C ARG A 16 4.61 2.23 -9.42
N THR A 17 5.05 1.54 -10.46
CA THR A 17 6.19 0.64 -10.37
C THR A 17 6.88 0.50 -11.72
N ARG A 18 8.15 0.11 -11.71
CA ARG A 18 8.88 -0.28 -12.94
C ARG A 18 8.64 -1.75 -13.33
N HIS A 19 7.92 -2.50 -12.49
CA HIS A 19 7.66 -3.93 -12.66
C HIS A 19 6.27 -4.19 -13.27
N ASN A 20 5.85 -5.46 -13.31
CA ASN A 20 4.52 -5.80 -13.81
C ASN A 20 3.43 -5.12 -12.97
N MET A 21 2.30 -4.80 -13.59
CA MET A 21 1.12 -4.19 -12.95
C MET A 21 1.28 -2.71 -12.55
N ASP A 22 2.10 -1.93 -13.28
CA ASP A 22 2.14 -0.48 -13.12
C ASP A 22 0.76 0.19 -13.30
N GLY A 23 0.47 1.21 -12.49
CA GLY A 23 -0.82 1.91 -12.48
C GLY A 23 -1.94 1.16 -11.76
N THR A 24 -1.65 0.05 -11.07
CA THR A 24 -2.67 -0.72 -10.37
C THR A 24 -3.31 0.06 -9.24
N ILE A 25 -4.64 0.13 -9.21
CA ILE A 25 -5.39 0.68 -8.10
C ILE A 25 -5.47 -0.37 -6.98
N CYS A 26 -5.05 0.02 -5.78
CA CYS A 26 -5.15 -0.79 -4.58
C CYS A 26 -6.17 -0.20 -3.61
N THR A 27 -7.12 -1.02 -3.17
CA THR A 27 -8.04 -0.65 -2.09
C THR A 27 -7.34 -0.70 -0.74
N ILE A 28 -7.54 0.34 0.06
CA ILE A 28 -7.13 0.41 1.46
C ILE A 28 -8.31 -0.03 2.33
N LYS A 29 -8.08 -1.00 3.21
CA LYS A 29 -9.03 -1.38 4.27
C LYS A 29 -8.44 -1.04 5.62
N THR A 30 -9.23 -0.34 6.44
CA THR A 30 -8.88 -0.01 7.82
C THR A 30 -9.71 -0.90 8.75
N TYR A 31 -9.03 -1.58 9.68
CA TYR A 31 -9.67 -2.39 10.71
C TYR A 31 -9.32 -1.83 12.08
N ALA A 32 -10.33 -1.64 12.92
CA ALA A 32 -10.13 -1.30 14.32
C ALA A 32 -9.82 -2.59 15.10
N ASN A 33 -8.64 -2.63 15.72
CA ASN A 33 -8.33 -3.69 16.67
C ASN A 33 -8.91 -3.34 18.05
N LYS A 34 -9.42 -4.34 18.79
CA LYS A 34 -10.00 -4.20 20.13
C LYS A 34 -8.95 -4.04 21.24
N GLU A 35 -7.71 -3.71 20.89
CA GLU A 35 -6.64 -3.37 21.85
C GLU A 35 -7.02 -2.14 22.70
N LYS A 36 -6.39 -1.98 23.87
CA LYS A 36 -6.49 -0.78 24.71
C LYS A 36 -5.11 -0.12 24.83
N PRO A 37 -4.89 1.07 24.21
CA PRO A 37 -5.83 1.85 23.40
C PRO A 37 -6.12 1.19 22.03
N PRO A 38 -7.28 1.50 21.42
CA PRO A 38 -7.63 0.97 20.10
C PRO A 38 -6.59 1.40 19.06
N LYS A 39 -6.13 0.44 18.26
CA LYS A 39 -5.22 0.69 17.15
C LYS A 39 -5.93 0.39 15.84
N GLU A 40 -5.87 1.36 14.93
CA GLU A 40 -6.27 1.17 13.53
C GLU A 40 -5.12 0.48 12.78
N GLN A 41 -5.42 -0.60 12.07
CA GLN A 41 -4.51 -1.24 11.14
C GLN A 41 -5.02 -1.03 9.72
N MET A 42 -4.12 -0.64 8.81
CA MET A 42 -4.45 -0.38 7.41
C MET A 42 -3.77 -1.43 6.51
N TYR A 43 -4.52 -1.94 5.55
CA TYR A 43 -4.07 -2.98 4.64
C TYR A 43 -4.34 -2.60 3.19
N LEU A 44 -3.37 -2.84 2.32
CA LEU A 44 -3.58 -2.87 0.86
C LEU A 44 -4.12 -4.25 0.48
N THR A 45 -5.19 -4.29 -0.31
CA THR A 45 -5.93 -5.53 -0.61
C THR A 45 -5.97 -5.87 -2.09
N ASP A 46 -7.08 -5.66 -2.81
CA ASP A 46 -7.33 -6.25 -4.15
C ASP A 46 -6.16 -6.05 -5.15
N GLY A 47 -5.75 -4.81 -5.41
CA GLY A 47 -4.63 -4.53 -6.31
C GLY A 47 -3.27 -5.06 -5.81
N TRP A 48 -3.07 -5.12 -4.49
CA TRP A 48 -1.81 -5.59 -3.89
C TRP A 48 -1.60 -7.09 -4.11
N TYR A 49 -2.66 -7.87 -3.94
CA TYR A 49 -2.62 -9.31 -4.21
C TYR A 49 -2.29 -9.59 -5.68
N LYS A 50 -2.85 -8.80 -6.61
CA LYS A 50 -2.56 -8.94 -8.05
C LYS A 50 -1.09 -8.58 -8.36
N LEU A 51 -0.58 -7.49 -7.79
CA LEU A 51 0.81 -7.06 -7.98
C LEU A 51 1.80 -8.08 -7.43
N THR A 52 1.58 -8.57 -6.22
CA THR A 52 2.45 -9.59 -5.59
C THR A 52 2.48 -10.88 -6.39
N LYS A 53 1.33 -11.35 -6.87
CA LYS A 53 1.25 -12.54 -7.73
C LYS A 53 1.93 -12.34 -9.08
N ALA A 54 1.78 -11.18 -9.72
CA ALA A 54 2.34 -10.89 -11.04
C ALA A 54 3.86 -10.72 -11.05
N ASN A 55 4.46 -10.45 -9.89
CA ASN A 55 5.91 -10.27 -9.73
C ASN A 55 6.55 -11.36 -8.86
N ASP A 56 5.83 -12.46 -8.60
CA ASP A 56 6.29 -13.59 -7.79
C ASP A 56 6.92 -13.17 -6.45
N ILE A 57 6.33 -12.15 -5.80
CA ILE A 57 6.80 -11.65 -4.51
C ILE A 57 6.51 -12.70 -3.44
N ARG A 58 7.55 -13.11 -2.73
CA ARG A 58 7.53 -14.13 -1.69
C ARG A 58 7.97 -13.58 -0.35
N LYS A 59 7.69 -14.35 0.70
CA LYS A 59 8.17 -14.04 2.05
C LYS A 59 9.70 -14.00 2.04
N GLY A 60 10.27 -12.87 2.44
CA GLY A 60 11.71 -12.64 2.46
C GLY A 60 12.15 -11.57 1.47
N ASP A 61 11.36 -11.34 0.43
CA ASP A 61 11.62 -10.28 -0.55
C ASP A 61 11.44 -8.90 0.08
N LYS A 62 12.19 -7.94 -0.45
CA LYS A 62 12.20 -6.56 0.05
C LYS A 62 11.49 -5.65 -0.92
N LEU A 63 10.74 -4.72 -0.35
CA LEU A 63 9.95 -3.74 -1.08
C LEU A 63 10.25 -2.36 -0.51
N GLN A 64 10.42 -1.39 -1.39
CA GLN A 64 10.55 0.01 -1.03
C GLN A 64 9.29 0.76 -1.44
N PHE A 65 8.77 1.57 -0.52
CA PHE A 65 7.56 2.37 -0.71
C PHE A 65 7.90 3.85 -0.60
N GLN A 66 7.43 4.64 -1.57
CA GLN A 66 7.55 6.09 -1.55
C GLN A 66 6.21 6.72 -1.89
N VAL A 67 5.72 7.59 -1.01
CA VAL A 67 4.53 8.40 -1.32
C VAL A 67 4.96 9.55 -2.22
N SER A 68 4.26 9.76 -3.31
CA SER A 68 4.49 10.92 -4.19
C SER A 68 3.63 12.12 -3.77
N ASP A 69 3.81 13.22 -4.50
CA ASP A 69 2.88 14.35 -4.52
C ASP A 69 2.25 14.38 -5.93
N PRO A 70 0.94 14.11 -6.09
CA PRO A 70 -0.09 13.97 -5.05
C PRO A 70 -0.01 12.65 -4.25
N PRO A 71 -0.55 12.63 -3.01
CA PRO A 71 -0.37 11.53 -2.04
C PRO A 71 -1.26 10.30 -2.29
N ASP A 72 -2.10 10.33 -3.32
CA ASP A 72 -2.91 9.20 -3.80
C ASP A 72 -2.12 8.22 -4.67
N VAL A 73 -0.86 8.54 -4.95
CA VAL A 73 0.06 7.69 -5.67
C VAL A 73 1.17 7.18 -4.73
N LEU A 74 1.37 5.87 -4.74
CA LEU A 74 2.41 5.17 -4.00
C LEU A 74 3.35 4.49 -4.99
N VAL A 75 4.60 4.92 -5.03
CA VAL A 75 5.65 4.29 -5.82
C VAL A 75 6.17 3.07 -5.06
N VAL A 76 6.23 1.93 -5.75
CA VAL A 76 6.66 0.64 -5.22
C VAL A 76 7.77 0.07 -6.09
N ASP A 77 8.91 -0.20 -5.47
CA ASP A 77 10.04 -0.89 -6.10
C ASP A 77 10.34 -2.21 -5.38
N ILE A 78 10.62 -3.27 -6.16
CA ILE A 78 11.04 -4.58 -5.66
C ILE A 78 12.57 -4.58 -5.66
N VAL A 79 13.18 -4.85 -4.50
CA VAL A 79 14.63 -4.66 -4.23
C VAL A 79 15.39 -5.97 -4.28
#